data_AF-Q0WYV3-F1
#
_entry.id   AF-Q0WYV3-F1
#
_cell.length_a   1.000
_cell.length_b   1.000
_cell.length_c   1.000
_cell.angle_alpha   90.00
_cell.angle_beta   90.00
_cell.angle_gamma   90.00
#
_symmetry.space_group_name_H-M   'P 1'
#
loop_
_entity.id
_entity.type
_entity.pdbx_description
1 polymer ?
#
loop_
_entity_poly.entity_id
_entity_poly.type
_entity_poly.pdbx_seq_one_letter_code
_entity_poly.pdbx_strand_id
1 'polypeptide(L)'
;LLAMHDSVTSLKQGVNCSGAKNILGVFHTPSAVFIDLQMLESLPEAHIRAGLAELIKNGLVLGGDYLARVMDRVPRALKSRDPSLYSELIEMGISAKSKLMRDDAFERRKAMIM
;
A
#
# COMPACT_ATOMS: atom_id res chain seq x y z
N LEU A 1 -0.47 6.55 5.28
CA LEU A 1 -0.55 5.07 5.33
C LEU A 1 -0.68 4.42 3.96
N LEU A 2 -1.74 4.68 3.17
CA LEU A 2 -1.91 4.06 1.83
C LEU A 2 -0.64 4.15 0.98
N ALA A 3 -0.11 5.37 0.82
CA ALA A 3 1.11 5.60 0.06
C ALA A 3 2.29 4.78 0.56
N MET A 4 2.42 4.58 1.88
CA MET A 4 3.58 3.97 2.55
C MET A 4 3.75 2.47 2.23
N HIS A 5 2.73 1.78 1.76
CA HIS A 5 2.84 0.34 1.46
C HIS A 5 2.38 -0.03 0.06
N ASP A 6 1.50 0.76 -0.55
CA ASP A 6 1.04 0.54 -1.92
C ASP A 6 1.86 1.34 -2.94
N SER A 7 1.78 2.68 -2.86
CA SER A 7 2.39 3.56 -3.86
C SER A 7 3.92 3.47 -3.89
N VAL A 8 4.58 3.25 -2.75
CA VAL A 8 6.05 3.11 -2.68
C VAL A 8 6.63 1.99 -3.53
N THR A 9 5.82 0.99 -3.90
CA THR A 9 6.28 -0.16 -4.69
C THR A 9 5.98 -0.02 -6.19
N SER A 10 5.10 0.90 -6.58
CA SER A 10 4.74 1.11 -7.99
C SER A 10 5.72 2.06 -8.66
N LEU A 11 6.01 1.79 -9.94
CA LEU A 11 6.77 2.71 -10.79
C LEU A 11 5.88 3.80 -11.42
N LYS A 12 4.55 3.68 -11.33
CA LYS A 12 3.62 4.61 -11.98
C LYS A 12 3.68 5.99 -11.34
N GLN A 13 4.02 6.99 -12.16
CA GLN A 13 3.87 8.40 -11.85
C GLN A 13 2.86 8.97 -12.83
N GLY A 14 1.85 9.68 -12.33
CA GLY A 14 0.80 10.20 -13.20
C GLY A 14 0.06 11.38 -12.61
N VAL A 15 -0.53 12.17 -13.50
CA VAL A 15 -1.36 13.33 -13.16
C VAL A 15 -2.72 13.21 -13.84
N ASN A 16 -3.70 13.87 -13.23
CA ASN A 16 -5.03 13.99 -13.82
C ASN A 16 -4.99 15.03 -14.93
N CYS A 17 -5.66 14.78 -16.05
CA CYS A 17 -5.78 15.72 -17.15
C CYS A 17 -7.15 15.59 -17.81
N SER A 18 -7.78 16.72 -18.15
CA SER A 18 -9.08 16.76 -18.86
C SER A 18 -10.18 15.88 -18.24
N GLY A 19 -10.25 15.84 -16.90
CA GLY A 19 -11.25 15.05 -16.15
C GLY A 19 -10.94 13.55 -16.04
N ALA A 20 -9.88 13.05 -16.68
CA ALA A 20 -9.44 11.66 -16.55
C ALA A 20 -8.37 11.51 -15.46
N LYS A 21 -8.53 10.48 -14.62
CA LYS A 21 -7.59 10.17 -13.54
C LYS A 21 -6.33 9.51 -14.10
N ASN A 22 -5.15 10.01 -13.71
CA ASN A 22 -3.83 9.44 -14.03
C ASN A 22 -3.58 9.16 -15.53
N ILE A 23 -4.10 10.00 -16.43
CA ILE A 23 -4.05 9.75 -17.88
C ILE A 23 -2.71 10.16 -18.53
N LEU A 24 -1.96 11.06 -17.89
CA LEU A 24 -0.62 11.48 -18.33
C LEU A 24 0.39 11.01 -17.29
N GLY A 25 1.43 10.30 -17.71
CA GLY A 25 2.38 9.71 -16.75
C GLY A 25 3.55 8.97 -17.37
N VAL A 26 4.41 8.46 -16.49
CA VAL A 26 5.60 7.67 -16.81
C VAL A 26 5.77 6.53 -15.82
N PHE A 27 6.57 5.53 -16.18
CA PHE A 27 7.11 4.57 -15.21
C PHE A 27 8.52 5.02 -14.82
N HIS A 28 8.70 5.40 -13.56
CA HIS A 28 9.96 5.94 -13.06
C HIS A 28 10.36 5.26 -11.74
N THR A 29 11.62 4.84 -11.65
CA THR A 29 12.15 4.14 -10.47
C THR A 29 12.76 5.15 -9.50
N PRO A 30 12.29 5.21 -8.24
CA PRO A 30 12.90 6.08 -7.24
C PRO A 30 14.29 5.56 -6.84
N SER A 31 15.21 6.44 -6.49
CA SER A 31 16.53 6.04 -5.98
C SER A 31 16.46 5.45 -4.57
N ALA A 32 15.53 5.94 -3.75
CA ALA A 32 15.26 5.46 -2.40
C ALA A 32 13.84 5.85 -1.99
N VAL A 33 13.29 5.13 -1.00
CA VAL A 33 12.02 5.45 -0.36
C VAL A 33 12.22 5.48 1.15
N PHE A 34 11.75 6.54 1.79
CA PHE A 34 11.79 6.73 3.23
C PHE A 34 10.37 6.78 3.79
N ILE A 35 10.11 5.98 4.82
CA ILE A 35 8.81 5.92 5.49
C ILE A 35 9.03 6.30 6.94
N ASP A 36 8.47 7.44 7.35
CA ASP A 36 8.46 7.89 8.73
C ASP A 36 7.07 7.68 9.33
N LEU A 37 7.00 6.90 10.41
CA LEU A 37 5.75 6.58 11.10
C LEU A 37 5.20 7.76 11.90
N GLN A 38 6.03 8.76 12.26
CA GLN A 38 5.56 9.97 12.94
C GLN A 38 4.58 10.76 12.06
N MET A 39 4.69 10.63 10.74
CA MET A 39 3.75 11.23 9.78
C MET A 39 2.32 10.68 9.92
N LEU A 40 2.12 9.56 10.61
CA LEU A 40 0.80 9.00 10.89
C LEU A 40 0.09 9.70 12.06
N GLU A 41 0.83 10.41 12.93
CA GLU A 41 0.27 11.06 14.13
C GLU A 41 -0.71 12.19 13.75
N SER A 42 -0.37 12.96 12.72
CA SER A 42 -1.20 14.06 12.21
C SER A 42 -2.17 13.63 11.11
N LEU A 43 -2.13 12.36 10.67
CA LEU A 43 -2.93 11.89 9.55
C LEU A 43 -4.40 11.68 9.98
N PRO A 44 -5.38 12.29 9.28
CA PRO A 44 -6.79 12.09 9.57
C PRO A 44 -7.18 10.61 9.57
N GLU A 45 -8.07 10.22 10.49
CA GLU A 45 -8.46 8.82 10.67
C GLU A 45 -9.03 8.20 9.39
N ALA A 46 -9.76 8.97 8.58
CA ALA A 46 -10.28 8.50 7.30
C ALA A 46 -9.15 8.01 6.36
N HIS A 47 -7.99 8.66 6.37
CA HIS A 47 -6.84 8.27 5.55
C HIS A 47 -6.06 7.08 6.15
N ILE A 48 -6.07 6.92 7.49
CA ILE A 48 -5.59 5.71 8.14
C ILE A 48 -6.48 4.52 7.72
N ARG A 49 -7.80 4.65 7.84
CA ARG A 49 -8.78 3.63 7.44
C ARG A 49 -8.63 3.24 5.97
N ALA A 50 -8.49 4.22 5.08
CA ALA A 50 -8.26 3.95 3.66
C ALA A 50 -6.97 3.14 3.41
N GLY A 51 -5.87 3.50 4.10
CA GLY A 51 -4.62 2.75 4.00
C GLY A 51 -4.71 1.31 4.53
N LEU A 52 -5.46 1.08 5.59
CA LEU A 52 -5.67 -0.26 6.15
C LEU A 52 -6.64 -1.10 5.29
N ALA A 53 -7.66 -0.47 4.69
CA ALA A 53 -8.60 -1.14 3.79
C ALA A 53 -7.87 -1.74 2.57
N GLU A 54 -6.83 -1.06 2.07
CA GLU A 54 -6.01 -1.57 0.97
C GLU A 54 -5.28 -2.87 1.34
N LEU A 55 -4.80 -3.00 2.59
CA LEU A 55 -4.19 -4.24 3.06
C LEU A 55 -5.22 -5.38 3.12
N ILE A 56 -6.46 -5.08 3.52
CA ILE A 56 -7.56 -6.05 3.49
C ILE A 56 -7.86 -6.48 2.06
N LYS A 57 -7.95 -5.54 1.11
CA LYS A 57 -8.11 -5.87 -0.32
C LYS A 57 -7.00 -6.83 -0.77
N ASN A 58 -5.75 -6.52 -0.45
CA ASN A 58 -4.61 -7.37 -0.81
C ASN A 58 -4.72 -8.75 -0.17
N GLY A 59 -5.25 -8.85 1.06
CA GLY A 59 -5.57 -10.12 1.68
C GLY A 59 -6.66 -10.90 0.96
N LEU A 60 -7.72 -10.25 0.47
CA LEU A 60 -8.75 -10.92 -0.29
C LEU A 60 -8.23 -11.46 -1.64
N VAL A 61 -7.26 -10.77 -2.25
CA VAL A 61 -6.62 -11.21 -3.50
C VAL A 61 -5.61 -12.34 -3.27
N LEU A 62 -4.77 -12.23 -2.23
CA LEU A 62 -3.70 -13.19 -1.96
C LEU A 62 -4.14 -14.42 -1.15
N GLY A 63 -5.19 -14.27 -0.34
CA GLY A 63 -5.71 -15.31 0.54
C GLY A 63 -4.72 -15.80 1.60
N GLY A 64 -5.02 -16.98 2.14
CA GLY A 64 -4.13 -17.75 3.02
C GLY A 64 -3.66 -16.98 4.25
N ASP A 65 -2.38 -17.17 4.58
CA ASP A 65 -1.77 -16.60 5.79
C ASP A 65 -1.75 -15.07 5.78
N TYR A 66 -1.61 -14.46 4.60
CA TYR A 66 -1.65 -12.99 4.48
C TYR A 66 -3.01 -12.45 4.90
N LEU A 67 -4.12 -13.03 4.39
CA LEU A 67 -5.46 -12.63 4.79
C LEU A 67 -5.68 -12.82 6.29
N ALA A 68 -5.30 -13.98 6.83
CA ALA A 68 -5.45 -14.26 8.25
C ALA A 68 -4.74 -13.22 9.14
N ARG A 69 -3.49 -12.87 8.78
CA ARG A 69 -2.71 -11.86 9.51
C ARG A 69 -3.31 -10.47 9.40
N VAL A 70 -3.73 -10.04 8.21
CA VAL A 70 -4.35 -8.71 8.03
C VAL A 70 -5.66 -8.61 8.81
N MET A 71 -6.50 -9.64 8.77
CA MET A 71 -7.78 -9.67 9.49
C MET A 71 -7.60 -9.63 11.02
N ASP A 72 -6.49 -10.15 11.54
CA ASP A 72 -6.14 -10.04 12.96
C ASP A 72 -5.53 -8.68 13.33
N ARG A 73 -4.60 -8.18 12.52
CA ARG A 73 -3.77 -7.01 12.85
C ARG A 73 -4.46 -5.67 12.58
N VAL A 74 -5.24 -5.55 11.50
CA VAL A 74 -5.90 -4.28 11.13
C VAL A 74 -6.85 -3.76 12.21
N PRO A 75 -7.75 -4.57 12.81
CA PRO A 75 -8.61 -4.09 13.89
C PRO A 75 -7.83 -3.62 15.11
N ARG A 76 -6.71 -4.28 15.44
CA ARG A 76 -5.82 -3.88 16.54
C ARG A 76 -5.16 -2.54 16.24
N ALA A 77 -4.63 -2.36 15.04
CA ALA A 77 -4.00 -1.12 14.60
C ALA A 77 -4.99 0.06 14.62
N LEU A 78 -6.23 -0.15 14.18
CA LEU A 78 -7.29 0.87 14.28
C LEU A 78 -7.60 1.28 15.72
N LYS A 79 -7.60 0.31 16.64
CA LYS A 79 -7.96 0.55 18.04
C LYS A 79 -6.83 1.20 18.83
N SER A 80 -5.60 0.69 18.71
CA SER A 80 -4.47 1.14 19.53
C SER A 80 -3.70 2.30 18.91
N ARG A 81 -3.74 2.46 17.59
CA ARG A 81 -2.84 3.34 16.82
C ARG A 81 -1.35 3.12 17.16
N ASP A 82 -1.00 1.89 17.52
CA ASP A 82 0.36 1.49 17.88
C ASP A 82 1.29 1.56 16.65
N PRO A 83 2.37 2.37 16.68
CA PRO A 83 3.33 2.45 15.59
C PRO A 83 3.95 1.10 15.20
N SER A 84 4.12 0.18 16.14
CA SER A 84 4.69 -1.15 15.86
C SER A 84 3.77 -1.99 14.95
N LEU A 85 2.45 -1.90 15.16
CA LEU A 85 1.46 -2.55 14.31
C LEU A 85 1.41 -1.92 12.93
N TYR A 86 1.54 -0.59 12.83
CA TYR A 86 1.63 0.06 11.54
C TYR A 86 2.90 -0.33 10.77
N SER A 87 4.03 -0.44 11.45
CA SER A 87 5.28 -0.93 10.85
C SER A 87 5.11 -2.34 10.27
N GLU A 88 4.57 -3.27 11.07
CA GLU A 88 4.32 -4.66 10.61
C GLU A 88 3.40 -4.68 9.37
N LEU A 89 2.31 -3.91 9.42
CA LEU A 89 1.33 -3.84 8.32
C LEU A 89 1.91 -3.20 7.04
N ILE A 90 2.75 -2.17 7.19
CA ILE A 90 3.45 -1.53 6.07
C ILE A 90 4.42 -2.51 5.43
N GLU A 91 5.25 -3.19 6.22
CA GLU A 91 6.19 -4.20 5.73
C GLU A 91 5.48 -5.35 5.03
N MET A 92 4.34 -5.80 5.56
CA MET A 92 3.50 -6.81 4.92
C MET A 92 3.03 -6.36 3.53
N GLY A 93 2.48 -5.15 3.41
CA GLY A 93 2.02 -4.60 2.14
C GLY A 93 3.15 -4.47 1.12
N ILE A 94 4.28 -3.90 1.54
CA ILE A 94 5.48 -3.75 0.69
C ILE A 94 5.97 -5.12 0.22
N SER A 95 6.12 -6.09 1.12
CA SER A 95 6.63 -7.42 0.80
C SER A 95 5.72 -8.17 -0.18
N ALA A 96 4.40 -8.07 0.03
CA ALA A 96 3.41 -8.67 -0.85
C ALA A 96 3.48 -8.08 -2.27
N LYS A 97 3.47 -6.75 -2.40
CA LYS A 97 3.46 -6.09 -3.71
C LYS A 97 4.82 -6.17 -4.41
N SER A 98 5.92 -6.05 -3.66
CA SER A 98 7.28 -6.18 -4.22
C SER A 98 7.54 -7.55 -4.87
N LYS A 99 6.96 -8.63 -4.33
CA LYS A 99 7.04 -9.96 -4.96
C LYS A 99 6.44 -9.97 -6.36
N LEU A 100 5.31 -9.29 -6.55
CA LEU A 100 4.63 -9.20 -7.84
C LEU A 100 5.33 -8.21 -8.78
N MET A 101 5.80 -7.08 -8.26
CA MET A 101 6.52 -6.06 -9.02
C MET A 101 7.79 -6.61 -9.68
N ARG A 102 8.50 -7.55 -9.04
CA ARG A 102 9.69 -8.17 -9.64
C ARG A 102 9.40 -8.83 -10.98
N ASP A 103 8.26 -9.49 -11.10
CA ASP A 103 7.88 -10.24 -12.30
C ASP A 103 6.92 -9.44 -13.21
N ASP A 104 6.46 -8.26 -12.79
CA ASP A 104 5.47 -7.43 -13.48
C ASP A 104 5.62 -5.93 -13.16
N ALA A 105 6.84 -5.40 -13.31
CA ALA A 105 7.21 -4.02 -12.89
C ALA A 105 6.39 -2.90 -13.56
N PHE A 106 5.81 -3.17 -14.73
CA PHE A 106 4.94 -2.23 -15.45
C PHE A 106 3.45 -2.52 -15.25
N GLU A 107 3.10 -3.41 -14.31
CA GLU A 107 1.74 -3.72 -13.87
C GLU A 107 0.79 -4.09 -15.03
N ARG A 108 1.21 -5.03 -15.88
CA ARG A 108 0.46 -5.46 -17.07
C ARG A 108 -0.28 -6.79 -16.89
N ARG A 109 -0.04 -7.51 -15.79
CA ARG A 109 -0.60 -8.83 -15.49
C ARG A 109 -1.12 -8.89 -14.05
N LYS A 110 -0.59 -9.81 -13.23
CA LYS A 110 -1.06 -10.09 -11.87
C LYS A 110 -0.93 -8.88 -10.94
N ALA A 111 0.02 -7.99 -11.21
CA ALA A 111 0.18 -6.81 -10.38
C ALA A 111 -0.87 -5.72 -10.66
N MET A 112 -1.63 -5.81 -11.75
CA MET A 112 -2.69 -4.85 -12.07
C MET A 112 -3.83 -4.85 -11.03
N ILE A 113 -4.08 -5.99 -10.39
CA ILE A 113 -5.18 -6.17 -9.42
C ILE A 113 -4.73 -6.02 -7.95
N MET A 114 -3.44 -5.70 -7.74
CA MET A 114 -2.78 -5.68 -6.45
C MET A 114 -2.35 -4.27 -6.06
#